data_AF-A0AA87K6N3-F1
#
_entry.id   AF-A0AA87K6N3-F1
#
_cell.length_a   1.000
_cell.length_b   1.000
_cell.length_c   1.000
_cell.angle_alpha   90.00
_cell.angle_beta   90.00
_cell.angle_gamma   90.00
#
_symmetry.space_group_name_H-M   'P 1'
#
loop_
_entity.id
_entity.type
_entity.pdbx_description
1 polymer ?
#
loop_
_entity_poly.entity_id
_entity_poly.type
_entity_poly.pdbx_seq_one_letter_code
_entity_poly.pdbx_strand_id
1 'polypeptide(L)'
;MCYSKSPKYNVNYKFSTWIDTISTNSEREDEFYELESMYQNEARKYINDLFNKEVVTNYPKPVTLLEEVFSIFLRDGDKILDIFGGSGTTGEACMKLNAAKNIKVDFVIVQISKPKPEKTIYNISNLIVKRNQKALEAIQVLYGKSNMGFGVFKDSFYTDEILFKEID
;
A
#
# COMPACT_ATOMS: atom_id res chain seq x y z
N MET A 1 25.44 10.83 -23.45
CA MET A 1 26.17 9.96 -22.49
C MET A 1 26.82 8.84 -23.28
N CYS A 2 28.14 8.82 -23.32
CA CYS A 2 28.94 7.87 -24.11
C CYS A 2 28.97 6.49 -23.45
N TYR A 3 28.64 5.42 -24.17
CA TYR A 3 28.94 4.06 -23.77
C TYR A 3 30.13 3.56 -24.60
N SER A 4 31.30 3.43 -23.98
CA SER A 4 32.37 2.58 -24.51
C SER A 4 32.16 1.17 -23.99
N LYS A 5 32.08 0.18 -24.88
CA LYS A 5 32.05 -1.24 -24.49
C LYS A 5 33.42 -1.61 -23.90
N SER A 6 33.49 -1.79 -22.59
CA SER A 6 34.66 -2.35 -21.93
C SER A 6 34.82 -3.85 -22.25
N PRO A 7 36.05 -4.40 -22.26
CA PRO A 7 36.28 -5.82 -22.53
C PRO A 7 35.66 -6.67 -21.42
N LYS A 8 35.07 -7.81 -21.80
CA LYS A 8 34.51 -8.78 -20.85
C LYS A 8 35.64 -9.50 -20.11
N TYR A 9 36.01 -9.01 -18.93
CA TYR A 9 36.81 -9.78 -17.97
C TYR A 9 35.88 -10.62 -17.11
N ASN A 10 36.19 -11.91 -16.97
CA ASN A 10 35.51 -12.80 -16.04
C ASN A 10 36.00 -12.51 -14.62
N VAL A 11 35.35 -11.56 -13.96
CA VAL A 11 35.58 -11.27 -12.54
C VAL A 11 34.74 -12.24 -11.71
N ASN A 12 35.41 -13.26 -11.16
CA ASN A 12 34.83 -14.23 -10.21
C ASN A 12 34.89 -13.75 -8.75
N TYR A 13 34.78 -12.45 -8.51
CA TYR A 13 34.74 -11.90 -7.16
C TYR A 13 33.50 -11.03 -6.94
N LYS A 14 32.78 -11.36 -5.86
CA LYS A 14 31.63 -10.63 -5.33
C LYS A 14 32.02 -9.18 -5.07
N PHE A 15 31.48 -8.23 -5.83
CA PHE A 15 31.81 -6.80 -5.69
C PHE A 15 31.00 -6.13 -4.57
N SER A 16 29.77 -6.60 -4.30
CA SER A 16 28.96 -6.27 -3.11
C SER A 16 27.85 -7.31 -2.91
N THR A 17 27.20 -7.36 -1.74
CA THR A 17 26.10 -8.30 -1.44
C THR A 17 24.87 -8.16 -2.36
N TRP A 18 24.76 -7.06 -3.11
CA TRP A 18 23.60 -6.73 -3.94
C TRP A 18 23.91 -6.75 -5.45
N ILE A 19 25.15 -7.00 -5.85
CA ILE A 19 25.54 -7.08 -7.27
C ILE A 19 26.37 -8.35 -7.48
N ASP A 20 25.78 -9.36 -8.12
CA ASP A 20 26.46 -10.61 -8.47
C ASP A 20 26.01 -11.24 -9.80
N THR A 21 26.92 -12.06 -10.32
CA THR A 21 26.98 -12.63 -11.66
C THR A 21 25.84 -13.61 -11.97
N ILE A 22 25.57 -13.73 -13.28
CA ILE A 22 24.46 -14.37 -14.01
C ILE A 22 24.01 -15.76 -13.49
N SER A 23 24.85 -16.53 -12.78
CA SER A 23 24.50 -17.90 -12.33
C SER A 23 23.65 -17.96 -11.06
N THR A 24 23.52 -16.86 -10.30
CA THR A 24 22.70 -16.82 -9.07
C THR A 24 21.33 -16.17 -9.28
N ASN A 25 20.96 -15.88 -10.53
CA ASN A 25 19.75 -15.13 -10.83
C ASN A 25 18.49 -16.00 -10.79
N SER A 26 18.52 -17.24 -11.32
CA SER A 26 17.30 -18.04 -11.45
C SER A 26 16.71 -18.47 -10.11
N GLU A 27 17.52 -18.96 -9.18
CA GLU A 27 17.04 -19.43 -7.87
C GLU A 27 16.50 -18.27 -7.00
N ARG A 28 17.13 -17.09 -7.09
CA ARG A 28 16.66 -15.89 -6.37
C ARG A 28 15.43 -15.25 -7.01
N GLU A 29 15.30 -15.34 -8.33
CA GLU A 29 14.09 -14.89 -9.02
C GLU A 29 12.89 -15.74 -8.58
N ASP A 30 13.04 -17.07 -8.55
CA ASP A 30 11.98 -17.98 -8.11
C ASP A 30 11.55 -17.72 -6.65
N GLU A 31 12.50 -17.55 -5.73
CA GLU A 31 12.22 -17.21 -4.33
C GLU A 31 11.51 -15.86 -4.18
N PHE A 32 11.92 -14.85 -4.96
CA PHE A 32 11.28 -13.54 -4.97
C PHE A 32 9.83 -13.60 -5.47
N TYR A 33 9.56 -14.36 -6.54
CA TYR A 33 8.20 -14.55 -7.05
C TYR A 33 7.29 -15.29 -6.08
N GLU A 34 7.83 -16.29 -5.36
CA GLU A 34 7.07 -17.02 -4.35
C GLU A 34 6.66 -16.09 -3.20
N LEU A 35 7.61 -15.28 -2.69
CA LEU A 35 7.33 -14.27 -1.67
C LEU A 35 6.30 -13.25 -2.15
N GLU A 36 6.45 -12.71 -3.36
CA GLU A 36 5.49 -11.75 -3.92
C GLU A 36 4.08 -12.35 -3.98
N SER A 37 3.95 -13.58 -4.48
CA SER A 37 2.68 -14.32 -4.54
C SER A 37 2.05 -14.49 -3.16
N MET A 38 2.85 -14.86 -2.16
CA MET A 38 2.39 -15.01 -0.77
C MET A 38 1.81 -13.70 -0.23
N TYR A 39 2.54 -12.60 -0.35
CA TYR A 39 2.10 -11.27 0.09
C TYR A 39 0.82 -10.82 -0.62
N GLN A 40 0.70 -11.06 -1.92
CA GLN A 40 -0.50 -10.72 -2.69
C GLN A 40 -1.72 -11.55 -2.24
N ASN A 41 -1.52 -12.84 -1.99
CA ASN A 41 -2.58 -13.73 -1.52
C ASN A 41 -3.05 -13.35 -0.11
N GLU A 42 -2.12 -13.00 0.78
CA GLU A 42 -2.42 -12.49 2.12
C GLU A 42 -3.26 -11.20 2.04
N ALA A 43 -2.82 -10.22 1.25
CA ALA A 43 -3.48 -8.93 1.11
C ALA A 43 -4.91 -9.09 0.55
N ARG A 44 -5.10 -9.97 -0.43
CA ARG A 44 -6.41 -10.30 -1.00
C ARG A 44 -7.31 -11.03 0.00
N LYS A 45 -6.77 -11.99 0.75
CA LYS A 45 -7.54 -12.71 1.77
C LYS A 45 -8.01 -11.74 2.86
N TYR A 46 -7.11 -10.91 3.37
CA TYR A 46 -7.41 -9.93 4.40
C TYR A 46 -8.57 -9.00 4.01
N ILE A 47 -8.53 -8.41 2.82
CA ILE A 47 -9.59 -7.49 2.39
C ILE A 47 -10.91 -8.21 2.13
N ASN A 48 -10.86 -9.44 1.60
CA ASN A 48 -12.06 -10.25 1.40
C ASN A 48 -12.72 -10.59 2.74
N ASP A 49 -11.95 -10.95 3.76
CA ASP A 49 -12.46 -11.26 5.09
C ASP A 49 -13.04 -10.00 5.76
N LEU A 50 -12.38 -8.84 5.61
CA LEU A 50 -12.85 -7.57 6.15
C LEU A 50 -14.22 -7.11 5.58
N PHE A 51 -14.49 -7.50 4.33
CA PHE A 51 -15.69 -7.12 3.58
C PHE A 51 -16.62 -8.30 3.25
N ASN A 52 -16.47 -9.45 3.91
CA ASN A 52 -17.30 -10.63 3.66
C ASN A 52 -17.41 -11.01 2.16
N LYS A 53 -16.33 -10.83 1.39
CA LYS A 53 -16.23 -11.08 -0.06
C LYS A 53 -17.14 -10.20 -0.94
N GLU A 54 -17.71 -9.12 -0.39
CA GLU A 54 -18.55 -8.17 -1.13
C GLU A 54 -17.74 -7.17 -1.99
N VAL A 55 -16.42 -7.21 -1.85
CA VAL A 55 -15.50 -6.32 -2.56
C VAL A 55 -14.45 -7.15 -3.28
N VAL A 56 -14.22 -6.82 -4.55
CA VAL A 56 -13.12 -7.36 -5.33
C VAL A 56 -12.11 -6.24 -5.55
N THR A 57 -10.91 -6.39 -4.99
CA THR A 57 -9.76 -5.57 -5.33
C THR A 57 -8.70 -6.43 -5.97
N ASN A 58 -8.24 -6.07 -7.17
CA ASN A 58 -7.36 -6.95 -7.93
C ASN A 58 -5.97 -7.07 -7.28
N TYR A 59 -5.46 -6.00 -6.66
CA TYR A 59 -4.09 -5.96 -6.10
C TYR A 59 -3.96 -4.95 -4.95
N PRO A 60 -4.51 -5.24 -3.75
CA PRO A 60 -4.28 -4.39 -2.59
C PRO A 60 -2.81 -4.53 -2.15
N LYS A 61 -2.16 -3.43 -1.74
CA LYS A 61 -0.84 -3.54 -1.08
C LYS A 61 -0.99 -4.36 0.21
N PRO A 62 -0.04 -5.25 0.56
CA PRO A 62 -0.05 -5.91 1.86
C PRO A 62 0.10 -4.90 2.99
N VAL A 63 -0.69 -5.05 4.05
CA VAL A 63 -0.61 -4.15 5.21
C VAL A 63 0.69 -4.38 5.97
N THR A 64 1.08 -5.64 6.12
CA THR A 64 2.33 -6.10 6.75
C THR A 64 3.55 -5.42 6.15
N LEU A 65 3.64 -5.36 4.82
CA LEU A 65 4.70 -4.66 4.10
C LEU A 65 4.78 -3.17 4.50
N LEU A 66 3.63 -2.48 4.57
CA LEU A 66 3.63 -1.07 4.97
C LEU A 66 3.95 -0.88 6.45
N GLU A 67 3.50 -1.78 7.33
CA GLU A 67 3.87 -1.77 8.75
C GLU A 67 5.39 -1.92 8.93
N GLU A 68 6.03 -2.81 8.18
CA GLU A 68 7.49 -2.99 8.17
C GLU A 68 8.20 -1.71 7.71
N VAL A 69 7.84 -1.18 6.55
CA VAL A 69 8.42 0.06 6.01
C VAL A 69 8.24 1.22 7.01
N PHE A 70 7.03 1.40 7.52
CA PHE A 70 6.74 2.48 8.45
C PHE A 70 7.49 2.32 9.77
N SER A 71 7.68 1.08 10.24
CA SER A 71 8.40 0.81 11.48
C SER A 71 9.88 1.23 11.42
N ILE A 72 10.47 1.23 10.23
CA ILE A 72 11.87 1.59 9.96
C ILE A 72 12.02 3.11 9.84
N PHE A 73 11.12 3.75 9.10
CA PHE A 73 11.29 5.15 8.69
C PHE A 73 10.56 6.17 9.56
N LEU A 74 9.44 5.81 10.17
CA LEU A 74 8.55 6.78 10.82
C LEU A 74 8.82 6.91 12.33
N ARG A 75 8.71 8.15 12.80
CA ARG A 75 8.88 8.59 14.18
C ARG A 75 7.67 9.39 14.63
N ASP A 76 7.59 9.63 15.93
CA ASP A 76 6.53 10.47 16.51
C ASP A 76 6.52 11.88 15.89
N GLY A 77 5.35 12.34 15.43
CA GLY A 77 5.15 13.64 14.77
C GLY A 77 5.30 13.63 13.23
N ASP A 78 5.76 12.53 12.64
CA ASP A 78 5.91 12.40 11.18
C ASP A 78 4.56 12.36 10.45
N LYS A 79 4.63 12.51 9.12
CA LYS A 79 3.45 12.58 8.25
C LYS A 79 3.63 11.73 7.00
N ILE A 80 2.57 11.04 6.61
CA ILE A 80 2.52 10.19 5.41
C ILE A 80 1.62 10.85 4.37
N LEU A 81 2.08 10.91 3.12
CA LEU A 81 1.26 11.31 1.97
C LEU A 81 1.22 10.17 0.96
N ASP A 82 0.02 9.71 0.64
CA ASP A 82 -0.23 8.72 -0.41
C ASP A 82 -1.21 9.30 -1.43
N ILE A 83 -0.69 9.70 -2.60
CA ILE A 83 -1.48 10.25 -3.70
C ILE A 83 -2.13 9.18 -4.59
N PHE A 84 -1.91 7.90 -4.28
CA PHE A 84 -2.45 6.75 -5.00
C PHE A 84 -3.10 5.78 -4.00
N GLY A 85 -4.10 6.28 -3.26
CA GLY A 85 -4.70 5.60 -2.12
C GLY A 85 -5.17 4.17 -2.38
N GLY A 86 -5.64 3.86 -3.60
CA GLY A 86 -5.94 2.50 -4.02
C GLY A 86 -6.95 1.82 -3.10
N SER A 87 -6.54 0.76 -2.41
CA SER A 87 -7.37 0.03 -1.45
C SER A 87 -7.38 0.66 -0.04
N GLY A 88 -6.57 1.69 0.23
CA GLY A 88 -6.55 2.41 1.50
C GLY A 88 -5.67 1.77 2.58
N THR A 89 -4.71 0.93 2.19
CA THR A 89 -3.81 0.17 3.07
C THR A 89 -2.91 1.06 3.92
N THR A 90 -2.52 2.22 3.39
CA THR A 90 -1.65 3.20 4.07
C THR A 90 -2.24 3.69 5.39
N GLY A 91 -3.54 4.00 5.41
CA GLY A 91 -4.21 4.51 6.60
C GLY A 91 -4.30 3.46 7.69
N GLU A 92 -4.64 2.22 7.31
CA GLU A 92 -4.69 1.10 8.23
C GLU A 92 -3.32 0.82 8.87
N ALA A 93 -2.25 0.72 8.07
CA ALA A 93 -0.91 0.48 8.57
C ALA A 93 -0.45 1.61 9.51
N CYS A 94 -0.75 2.87 9.18
CA CYS A 94 -0.44 4.03 10.03
C CYS A 94 -1.17 3.97 11.36
N MET A 95 -2.47 3.64 11.36
CA MET A 95 -3.26 3.53 12.60
C MET A 95 -2.77 2.38 13.47
N LYS A 96 -2.41 1.22 12.89
CA LYS A 96 -1.81 0.10 13.63
C LYS A 96 -0.49 0.51 14.28
N LEU A 97 0.38 1.18 13.52
CA LEU A 97 1.66 1.67 14.04
C LEU A 97 1.48 2.63 15.22
N ASN A 98 0.59 3.62 15.08
CA ASN A 98 0.28 4.57 16.15
C ASN A 98 -0.20 3.86 17.42
N ALA A 99 -1.10 2.89 17.27
CA ALA A 99 -1.64 2.12 18.39
C ALA A 99 -0.57 1.23 19.05
N ALA A 100 0.23 0.53 18.25
CA ALA A 100 1.24 -0.41 18.72
C ALA A 100 2.45 0.27 19.39
N LYS A 101 2.93 1.37 18.82
CA LYS A 101 4.11 2.10 19.33
C LYS A 101 3.76 3.28 20.24
N ASN A 102 2.47 3.57 20.42
CA ASN A 102 1.98 4.75 21.15
C ASN A 102 2.63 6.07 20.66
N ILE A 103 2.72 6.21 19.34
CA ILE A 103 3.20 7.42 18.66
C ILE A 103 2.06 8.07 17.87
N LYS A 104 2.27 9.31 17.42
CA LYS A 104 1.35 10.08 16.62
C LYS A 104 1.97 10.41 15.26
N VAL A 105 1.68 9.56 14.28
CA VAL A 105 1.91 9.83 12.87
C VAL A 105 0.59 10.19 12.20
N ASP A 106 0.56 11.30 11.46
CA ASP A 106 -0.61 11.69 10.68
C ASP A 106 -0.48 11.15 9.24
N PHE A 107 -1.60 10.85 8.59
CA PHE A 107 -1.60 10.42 7.19
C PHE A 107 -2.62 11.20 6.36
N VAL A 108 -2.29 11.40 5.08
CA VAL A 108 -3.19 11.94 4.06
C VAL A 108 -3.20 10.98 2.88
N ILE A 109 -4.39 10.51 2.52
CA ILE A 109 -4.61 9.67 1.35
C ILE A 109 -5.47 10.44 0.36
N VAL A 110 -4.97 10.60 -0.86
CA VAL A 110 -5.71 11.20 -1.96
C VAL A 110 -6.12 10.09 -2.92
N GLN A 111 -7.40 10.11 -3.31
CA GLN A 111 -7.94 9.17 -4.28
C GLN A 111 -8.95 9.87 -5.19
N ILE A 112 -8.62 9.91 -6.47
CA ILE A 112 -9.57 10.32 -7.52
C ILE A 112 -10.73 9.33 -7.52
N SER A 113 -11.96 9.84 -7.38
CA SER A 113 -13.13 9.00 -7.50
C SER A 113 -13.25 8.52 -8.93
N LYS A 114 -13.39 7.21 -9.09
CA LYS A 114 -13.73 6.60 -10.37
C LYS A 114 -15.14 6.02 -10.24
N PRO A 115 -15.91 5.95 -11.34
CA PRO A 115 -17.16 5.23 -11.35
C PRO A 115 -16.99 3.81 -10.78
N LYS A 116 -18.04 3.35 -10.09
CA LYS A 116 -18.07 2.01 -9.52
C LYS A 116 -17.85 0.95 -10.63
N PRO A 117 -16.92 -0.01 -10.46
CA PRO A 117 -16.89 -1.21 -11.28
C PRO A 117 -18.18 -2.03 -11.11
N GLU A 118 -18.68 -2.67 -12.18
CA GLU A 118 -19.92 -3.46 -12.12
C GLU A 118 -19.92 -4.51 -11.00
N LYS A 119 -18.76 -5.10 -10.71
CA LYS A 119 -18.57 -6.20 -9.76
C LYS A 119 -18.35 -5.79 -8.29
N THR A 120 -18.39 -4.50 -7.94
CA THR A 120 -18.11 -4.05 -6.56
C THR A 120 -19.21 -3.14 -6.04
N ILE A 121 -19.54 -3.22 -4.75
CA ILE A 121 -20.60 -2.36 -4.15
C ILE A 121 -20.10 -0.92 -3.98
N TYR A 122 -18.80 -0.74 -3.77
CA TYR A 122 -18.19 0.56 -3.52
C TYR A 122 -17.43 1.09 -4.74
N ASN A 123 -17.44 2.41 -4.93
CA ASN A 123 -16.39 3.08 -5.69
C ASN A 123 -15.08 3.07 -4.87
N ILE A 124 -13.96 3.36 -5.53
CA ILE A 124 -12.64 3.23 -4.88
C ILE A 124 -12.47 4.16 -3.68
N SER A 125 -12.96 5.41 -3.76
CA SER A 125 -12.88 6.36 -2.65
C SER A 125 -13.68 5.89 -1.42
N ASN A 126 -14.91 5.40 -1.62
CA ASN A 126 -15.75 4.86 -0.57
C ASN A 126 -15.17 3.59 0.03
N LEU A 127 -14.52 2.75 -0.79
CA LEU A 127 -13.82 1.57 -0.32
C LEU A 127 -12.71 1.94 0.68
N ILE A 128 -11.89 2.94 0.36
CA ILE A 128 -10.83 3.43 1.25
C ILE A 128 -11.42 3.88 2.59
N VAL A 129 -12.48 4.68 2.55
CA VAL A 129 -13.15 5.19 3.77
C VAL A 129 -13.69 4.03 4.60
N LYS A 130 -14.43 3.10 3.99
CA LYS A 130 -15.02 1.96 4.70
C LYS A 130 -13.99 1.00 5.24
N ARG A 131 -12.89 0.78 4.52
CA ARG A 131 -11.78 -0.05 4.99
C ARG A 131 -11.18 0.55 6.25
N ASN A 132 -10.80 1.83 6.18
CA ASN A 132 -10.14 2.51 7.29
C ASN A 132 -11.09 2.69 8.49
N GLN A 133 -12.39 2.85 8.26
CA GLN A 133 -13.39 2.87 9.33
C GLN A 133 -13.44 1.52 10.07
N LYS A 134 -13.58 0.40 9.34
CA LYS A 134 -13.58 -0.94 9.95
C LYS A 134 -12.26 -1.26 10.66
N ALA A 135 -11.14 -0.90 10.06
CA ALA A 135 -9.82 -1.10 10.65
C ALA A 135 -9.66 -0.29 11.94
N LEU A 136 -10.09 0.98 11.94
CA LEU A 136 -10.07 1.82 13.13
C LEU A 136 -10.88 1.20 14.27
N GLU A 137 -12.11 0.76 14.01
CA GLU A 137 -12.95 0.10 15.00
C GLU A 137 -12.25 -1.12 15.62
N ALA A 138 -11.65 -1.97 14.79
CA ALA A 138 -10.89 -3.14 15.25
C ALA A 138 -9.66 -2.74 16.11
N ILE A 139 -8.91 -1.71 15.70
CA ILE A 139 -7.74 -1.21 16.42
C ILE A 139 -8.13 -0.59 17.77
N GLN A 140 -9.20 0.20 17.80
CA GLN A 140 -9.71 0.81 19.03
C GLN A 140 -10.10 -0.25 20.05
N VAL A 141 -10.78 -1.32 19.62
CA VAL A 141 -11.12 -2.46 20.47
C VAL A 141 -9.86 -3.21 20.95
N LEU A 142 -8.93 -3.50 20.05
CA LEU A 142 -7.73 -4.28 20.35
C LEU A 142 -6.77 -3.57 21.32
N TYR A 143 -6.59 -2.26 21.18
CA TYR A 143 -5.63 -1.48 21.95
C TYR A 143 -6.26 -0.58 23.02
N GLY A 144 -7.59 -0.50 23.12
CA GLY A 144 -8.29 0.37 24.07
C GLY A 144 -8.10 1.87 23.80
N LYS A 145 -7.96 2.28 22.54
CA LYS A 145 -7.60 3.65 22.13
C LYS A 145 -8.76 4.41 21.46
N SER A 146 -9.81 4.73 22.21
CA SER A 146 -11.05 5.35 21.67
C SER A 146 -10.86 6.72 20.99
N ASN A 147 -9.76 7.43 21.26
CA ASN A 147 -9.54 8.80 20.78
C ASN A 147 -8.88 8.88 19.39
N MET A 148 -8.63 7.74 18.74
CA MET A 148 -8.07 7.68 17.39
C MET A 148 -9.16 7.92 16.34
N GLY A 149 -8.82 8.57 15.23
CA GLY A 149 -9.76 8.82 14.13
C GLY A 149 -9.10 9.42 12.90
N PHE A 150 -9.88 9.57 11.83
CA PHE A 150 -9.46 10.25 10.60
C PHE A 150 -10.64 11.06 10.03
N GLY A 151 -10.31 12.11 9.28
CA GLY A 151 -11.28 12.94 8.57
C GLY A 151 -11.44 12.50 7.12
N VAL A 152 -12.61 12.76 6.53
CA VAL A 152 -12.87 12.57 5.10
C VAL A 152 -13.22 13.92 4.50
N PHE A 153 -12.47 14.31 3.49
CA PHE A 153 -12.69 15.55 2.75
C PHE A 153 -13.06 15.19 1.31
N LYS A 154 -14.05 15.88 0.77
CA LYS A 154 -14.45 15.77 -0.63
C LYS A 154 -14.30 17.14 -1.25
N ASP A 155 -13.57 17.22 -2.35
CA ASP A 155 -13.50 18.44 -3.13
C ASP A 155 -14.82 18.65 -3.88
N SER A 156 -15.33 19.88 -3.85
CA SER A 156 -16.55 20.28 -4.56
C SER A 156 -16.29 20.73 -6.00
N PHE A 157 -15.04 21.05 -6.36
CA PHE A 157 -14.71 21.67 -7.65
C PHE A 157 -14.51 20.68 -8.80
N TYR A 158 -14.00 19.48 -8.52
CA TYR A 158 -13.77 18.46 -9.54
C TYR A 158 -14.90 17.43 -9.54
N THR A 159 -15.81 17.53 -10.51
CA THR A 159 -16.79 16.48 -10.81
C THR A 159 -16.18 15.45 -11.76
N ASP A 160 -16.68 14.20 -11.71
CA ASP A 160 -16.21 13.11 -12.60
C ASP A 160 -16.30 13.50 -14.08
N GLU A 161 -17.22 14.39 -14.46
CA GLU A 161 -17.37 14.90 -15.83
C GLU A 161 -16.21 15.80 -16.29
N ILE A 162 -15.53 16.50 -15.38
CA ILE A 162 -14.48 17.47 -15.72
C ILE A 162 -13.12 16.76 -15.87
N LEU A 163 -12.82 15.78 -15.01
CA LEU A 163 -11.50 15.15 -14.99
C LEU A 163 -11.20 14.23 -16.18
N PHE A 164 -12.23 13.62 -16.77
CA PHE A 164 -12.06 12.61 -17.82
C PHE A 164 -12.45 13.11 -19.22
N LYS A 165 -12.91 14.36 -19.36
CA LYS A 165 -13.28 14.95 -20.67
C LYS A 165 -12.08 15.43 -21.50
N GLU A 166 -10.91 15.62 -20.89
CA GLU A 166 -9.74 16.19 -21.56
C GLU A 166 -8.65 15.15 -21.91
N ILE A 167 -8.96 13.86 -21.78
CA ILE A 167 -8.03 12.77 -22.11
C ILE A 167 -8.67 11.92 -23.21
N ASP A 168 -8.70 12.47 -24.42
CA ASP A 168 -8.95 11.75 -25.69
C ASP A 168 -7.74 11.95 -26.62
#